data_AF-A0A7Z8PED4-F1
#
_entry.id   AF-A0A7Z8PED4-F1
#
_cell.length_a   1.000
_cell.length_b   1.000
_cell.length_c   1.000
_cell.angle_alpha   90.00
_cell.angle_beta   90.00
_cell.angle_gamma   90.00
#
_symmetry.space_group_name_H-M   'P 1'
#
loop_
_entity.id
_entity.type
_entity.pdbx_description
1 polymer ?
#
loop_
_entity_poly.entity_id
_entity_poly.type
_entity_poly.pdbx_seq_one_letter_code
_entity_poly.pdbx_strand_id
1 'polypeptide(L)' 'MRSGFPGHRGSGGSAPDLPVGTQLRILPNHACATAAQHDRYHVLPASGGALQTWPRFGGW' A
#
# COMPACT_ATOMS: atom_id res chain seq x y z
N MET A 1 14.10 11.41 32.05
CA MET A 1 14.76 10.76 30.89
C MET A 1 13.91 10.99 29.66
N ARG A 2 14.33 11.82 28.70
CA ARG A 2 13.64 11.97 27.41
C ARG A 2 14.21 10.92 26.46
N SER A 3 13.41 9.94 26.03
CA SER A 3 13.81 9.05 24.95
C SER A 3 13.78 9.85 23.65
N GLY A 4 14.95 10.05 23.03
CA GLY A 4 15.02 10.56 21.65
C GLY A 4 14.51 9.48 20.69
N PHE A 5 13.62 9.87 19.79
CA PHE A 5 13.21 8.99 18.68
C PHE A 5 14.38 8.83 17.71
N PRO A 6 14.79 7.60 17.35
CA PRO A 6 15.85 7.37 16.37
C PRO A 6 15.48 8.03 15.03
N GLY A 7 16.42 8.82 14.49
CA GLY A 7 16.27 9.45 13.18
C GLY A 7 16.18 8.43 12.04
N HIS A 8 15.49 8.82 10.98
CA HIS A 8 15.36 8.03 9.75
C HIS A 8 16.72 7.56 9.22
N ARG A 9 16.83 6.29 8.82
CA ARG A 9 17.94 5.83 7.98
C ARG A 9 17.57 6.10 6.53
N GLY A 10 18.25 7.05 5.91
CA GLY A 10 18.16 7.26 4.46
C GLY A 10 18.82 6.11 3.70
N SER A 11 18.21 5.67 2.59
CA SER A 11 18.92 4.90 1.57
C SER A 11 19.83 5.87 0.80
N GLY A 12 21.07 5.49 0.51
CA GLY A 12 22.07 6.37 -0.11
C GLY A 12 21.81 6.77 -1.58
N GLY A 13 20.58 6.62 -2.07
CA GLY A 13 20.16 7.01 -3.43
C GLY A 13 19.31 8.27 -3.43
N SER A 14 19.32 9.02 -4.53
CA SER A 14 18.38 10.13 -4.71
C SER A 14 16.95 9.59 -4.81
N ALA A 15 16.01 10.22 -4.09
CA ALA A 15 14.61 9.91 -4.24
C ALA A 15 14.13 10.20 -5.68
N PRO A 16 13.22 9.39 -6.25
CA PRO A 16 12.63 9.66 -7.54
C PRO A 16 11.81 10.95 -7.50
N ASP A 17 11.77 11.68 -8.62
CA ASP A 17 10.85 12.81 -8.78
C ASP A 17 9.42 12.28 -8.95
N LEU A 18 8.53 12.68 -8.05
CA LEU A 18 7.15 12.22 -7.97
C LEU A 18 6.22 13.44 -7.92
N PRO A 19 5.90 14.05 -9.07
CA PRO A 19 4.99 15.19 -9.12
C PRO A 19 3.65 14.86 -8.47
N VAL A 20 2.98 15.89 -7.93
CA VAL A 20 1.64 15.75 -7.36
C VAL A 20 0.68 15.15 -8.40
N GLY A 21 -0.07 14.13 -8.00
CA GLY A 21 -0.95 13.36 -8.87
C GLY A 21 -0.34 12.06 -9.41
N THR A 22 0.96 11.82 -9.20
CA THR A 22 1.59 10.54 -9.56
C THR A 22 0.97 9.39 -8.76
N GLN A 23 0.44 8.39 -9.45
CA GLN A 23 -0.11 7.18 -8.82
C GLN A 23 0.97 6.11 -8.69
N LEU A 24 1.03 5.48 -7.52
CA LEU A 24 2.00 4.44 -7.20
C LEU A 24 1.30 3.18 -6.71
N ARG A 25 1.99 2.05 -6.80
CA ARG A 25 1.58 0.77 -6.19
C ARG A 25 2.52 0.43 -5.05
N ILE A 26 1.98 0.32 -3.84
CA ILE A 26 2.74 -0.01 -2.64
C ILE A 26 2.53 -1.48 -2.32
N LEU A 27 3.61 -2.25 -2.24
CA LEU A 27 3.55 -3.64 -1.84
C LEU A 27 3.35 -3.73 -0.33
N PRO A 28 2.40 -4.54 0.15
CA PRO A 28 2.19 -4.71 1.57
C PRO A 28 3.34 -5.52 2.18
N ASN A 29 3.78 -5.13 3.38
CA ASN A 29 4.69 -5.98 4.16
C ASN A 29 4.01 -7.29 4.60
N HIS A 30 2.73 -7.20 5.00
CA HIS A 30 1.91 -8.35 5.34
C HIS A 30 0.56 -8.25 4.63
N ALA A 31 0.26 -9.22 3.78
CA ALA A 31 -0.95 -9.22 2.96
C ALA A 31 -2.23 -9.20 3.82
N CYS A 32 -2.32 -10.07 4.84
CA CYS A 32 -3.53 -10.16 5.66
C CYS A 32 -3.85 -8.88 6.44
N ALA A 33 -2.84 -8.29 7.10
CA ALA A 33 -3.01 -7.03 7.83
C ALA A 33 -3.49 -5.92 6.90
N THR A 34 -2.88 -5.78 5.72
CA THR A 34 -3.26 -4.74 4.75
C THR A 34 -4.67 -4.99 4.21
N ALA A 35 -4.96 -6.24 3.83
CA ALA A 35 -6.25 -6.63 3.27
C ALA A 35 -7.41 -6.40 4.26
N ALA A 36 -7.19 -6.57 5.56
CA ALA A 36 -8.19 -6.33 6.60
C ALA A 36 -8.61 -4.87 6.74
N GLN A 37 -7.78 -3.91 6.30
CA GLN A 37 -8.08 -2.47 6.38
C GLN A 37 -9.05 -1.97 5.30
N HIS A 38 -9.44 -2.83 4.35
CA HIS A 38 -10.31 -2.49 3.25
C HIS A 38 -11.62 -3.29 3.30
N ASP A 39 -12.73 -2.68 2.89
CA ASP A 39 -14.04 -3.34 2.78
C ASP A 39 -14.17 -4.16 1.50
N ARG A 40 -13.35 -3.88 0.48
CA ARG A 40 -13.34 -4.53 -0.83
C ARG A 40 -11.98 -4.43 -1.52
N TYR A 41 -11.80 -5.22 -2.58
CA TYR A 41 -10.62 -5.21 -3.43
C TYR A 41 -10.97 -4.82 -4.86
N HIS A 42 -10.15 -3.98 -5.48
CA HIS A 42 -10.17 -3.75 -6.92
C HIS A 42 -9.22 -4.74 -7.59
N VAL A 43 -9.77 -5.71 -8.31
CA VAL A 43 -9.04 -6.84 -8.90
C VAL A 43 -8.77 -6.57 -10.37
N LEU A 44 -7.51 -6.79 -10.76
CA LEU A 44 -7.03 -6.67 -12.13
C LEU A 44 -7.23 -8.01 -12.85
N PRO A 45 -8.02 -8.08 -13.93
CA PRO A 45 -8.15 -9.31 -14.70
C PRO A 45 -6.83 -9.67 -15.40
N ALA A 46 -6.48 -10.96 -15.41
CA ALA A 46 -5.26 -11.43 -16.07
C ALA A 46 -5.26 -11.21 -17.58
N SER A 47 -6.43 -11.28 -18.22
CA SER A 47 -6.62 -10.99 -19.65
C SER A 47 -6.60 -9.49 -19.97
N GLY A 48 -6.40 -8.62 -18.98
CA GLY A 48 -6.68 -7.19 -19.08
C GLY A 48 -8.18 -6.88 -19.10
N GLY A 49 -8.52 -5.59 -19.08
CA GLY A 49 -9.89 -5.10 -19.05
C GLY A 49 -10.23 -4.29 -17.79
N ALA A 50 -11.53 -4.08 -17.58
CA ALA A 50 -12.03 -3.28 -16.47
C ALA A 50 -11.72 -3.94 -15.11
N LEU A 51 -11.48 -3.11 -14.10
CA LEU A 51 -11.32 -3.59 -12.72
C LEU A 51 -12.60 -4.27 -12.25
N GLN A 52 -12.43 -5.40 -11.58
CA GLN A 52 -13.50 -6.06 -10.85
C GLN A 52 -13.50 -5.60 -9.39
N THR A 53 -14.64 -5.66 -8.73
CA THR A 53 -14.75 -5.33 -7.30
C THR A 53 -15.16 -6.57 -6.52
N TRP A 54 -14.34 -6.98 -5.56
CA TRP A 54 -14.62 -8.11 -4.68
C TRP A 54 -14.87 -7.61 -3.26
N PRO A 55 -16.07 -7.82 -2.68
CA PRO A 55 -16.31 -7.46 -1.28
C PRO A 55 -15.46 -8.34 -0.34
N ARG A 56 -14.97 -7.75 0.75
CA ARG A 56 -14.30 -8.48 1.82
C ARG A 56 -15.32 -8.83 2.90
N PHE A 57 -15.27 -10.06 3.39
CA PHE A 57 -15.97 -10.44 4.62
C PHE A 57 -15.11 -10.06 5.85
N GLY A 58 -15.77 -9.71 6.96
CA GLY A 58 -15.09 -9.32 8.19
C GLY A 58 -16.04 -9.30 9.37
N GLY A 59 -15.48 -9.17 10.57
CA GLY A 59 -16.23 -9.33 11.83
C GLY A 59 -15.59 -10.41 12.68
N TRP A 60 -16.39 -10.95 13.61
CA TRP A 60 -16.03 -12.02 14.54
C TRP A 60 -16.95 -13.22 14.32
#